data_AF-A0AAU3UEI3-F1
#
_entry.id   AF-A0AAU3UEI3-F1
#
_cell.length_a   1.000
_cell.length_b   1.000
_cell.length_c   1.000
_cell.angle_alpha   90.00
_cell.angle_beta   90.00
_cell.angle_gamma   90.00
#
_symmetry.space_group_name_H-M   'P 1'
#
loop_
_entity.id
_entity.type
_entity.pdbx_description
1 polymer ?
#
loop_
_entity_poly.entity_id
_entity_poly.type
_entity_poly.pdbx_seq_one_letter_code
_entity_poly.pdbx_strand_id
1 'polypeptide(L)'
;MRAVRGLSGLVAGGTVVLAITVAGTAIVGARRGFPGPGWADVAWHVSAAVLVVLAQIYSDNRQGFTAFFGSLVVFLVAGCLLWTQWWN
;
A
#
# COMPACT_ATOMS: atom_id res chain seq x y z
N MET A 1 20.78 6.68 -0.21
CA MET A 1 19.56 6.83 0.61
C MET A 1 18.49 7.71 0.01
N ARG A 2 18.78 8.96 -0.42
CA ARG A 2 17.74 9.84 -1.01
C ARG A 2 16.92 9.19 -2.14
N ALA A 3 17.58 8.57 -3.12
CA ALA A 3 16.90 7.89 -4.23
C ALA A 3 16.01 6.73 -3.76
N VAL A 4 16.53 5.85 -2.91
CA VAL A 4 15.77 4.71 -2.35
C VAL A 4 14.56 5.19 -1.55
N ARG A 5 14.72 6.23 -0.71
CA ARG A 5 13.61 6.85 0.03
C ARG A 5 12.57 7.47 -0.89
N GLY A 6 13.00 8.13 -1.97
CA GLY A 6 12.11 8.70 -2.97
C GLY A 6 11.27 7.63 -3.68
N LEU A 7 11.92 6.55 -4.13
CA LEU A 7 11.23 5.41 -4.74
C LEU A 7 10.27 4.72 -3.77
N SER A 8 10.71 4.49 -2.52
CA SER A 8 9.88 3.96 -1.46
C SER A 8 8.65 4.85 -1.20
N GLY A 9 8.83 6.17 -1.16
CA GLY A 9 7.74 7.13 -1.02
C GLY A 9 6.74 7.08 -2.18
N LEU A 10 7.21 6.91 -3.42
CA LEU A 10 6.34 6.73 -4.58
C LEU A 10 5.52 5.43 -4.48
N VAL A 11 6.14 4.33 -4.04
CA VAL A 11 5.43 3.05 -3.84
C VAL A 11 4.41 3.15 -2.71
N ALA A 12 4.76 3.78 -1.59
CA ALA A 12 3.82 4.03 -0.49
C ALA A 12 2.62 4.86 -0.98
N GLY A 13 2.87 5.96 -1.70
CA GLY A 13 1.81 6.79 -2.29
C GLY A 13 0.93 6.01 -3.28
N GLY A 14 1.54 5.23 -4.18
CA GLY A 14 0.83 4.38 -5.13
C GLY A 14 -0.05 3.33 -4.45
N THR A 15 0.43 2.74 -3.35
CA THR A 15 -0.33 1.76 -2.55
C THR A 15 -1.55 2.41 -1.89
N VAL A 16 -1.42 3.66 -1.40
CA VAL A 16 -2.55 4.42 -0.86
C VAL A 16 -3.58 4.71 -1.95
N VAL A 17 -3.13 5.16 -3.13
CA VAL A 17 -4.03 5.39 -4.28
C VAL A 17 -4.76 4.10 -4.65
N LEU A 18 -4.04 2.97 -4.72
CA LEU A 18 -4.62 1.67 -5.00
C LEU A 18 -5.72 1.30 -3.98
N ALA A 19 -5.45 1.49 -2.68
CA ALA A 19 -6.44 1.22 -1.64
C ALA A 19 -7.70 2.09 -1.77
N ILE A 20 -7.53 3.38 -2.09
CA ILE A 20 -8.65 4.29 -2.37
C ILE A 20 -9.44 3.81 -3.60
N THR A 21 -8.76 3.37 -4.66
CA THR A 21 -9.42 2.84 -5.86
C THR A 21 -10.26 1.61 -5.53
N VAL A 22 -9.69 0.63 -4.81
CA VAL A 22 -10.41 -0.61 -4.42
C VAL A 22 -11.60 -0.32 -3.51
N ALA A 23 -11.43 0.58 -2.53
CA ALA A 23 -12.55 1.01 -1.69
C ALA A 23 -13.63 1.73 -2.50
N GLY A 24 -13.22 2.60 -3.44
CA GLY A 24 -14.12 3.32 -4.32
C GLY A 24 -14.94 2.39 -5.22
N THR A 25 -14.30 1.38 -5.82
CA THR A 25 -15.01 0.39 -6.65
C THR A 25 -15.97 -0.47 -5.82
N ALA A 26 -15.61 -0.84 -4.58
CA ALA A 26 -16.51 -1.54 -3.66
C ALA A 26 -17.76 -0.70 -3.34
N ILE A 27 -17.60 0.59 -3.04
CA ILE A 27 -18.72 1.51 -2.77
C ILE A 27 -19.61 1.68 -4.01
N VAL A 28 -19.01 1.87 -5.19
CA VAL A 28 -19.77 2.04 -6.43
C VAL A 28 -20.50 0.74 -6.79
N GLY A 29 -19.88 -0.42 -6.61
CA GLY A 29 -20.50 -1.74 -6.81
C GLY A 29 -21.71 -1.95 -5.91
N ALA A 30 -21.56 -1.68 -4.61
CA ALA A 30 -22.66 -1.75 -3.65
C ALA A 30 -23.83 -0.82 -4.01
N ARG A 31 -23.54 0.38 -4.55
CA ARG A 31 -24.57 1.37 -4.93
C ARG A 31 -25.24 1.05 -6.27
N ARG A 32 -24.52 0.46 -7.22
CA ARG A 32 -25.00 0.21 -8.58
C ARG A 32 -25.42 -1.24 -8.85
N GLY A 33 -25.29 -2.11 -7.85
CA GLY A 33 -25.75 -3.49 -7.91
C GLY A 33 -24.89 -4.40 -8.81
N PHE A 34 -23.63 -4.04 -9.06
CA PHE A 34 -22.68 -4.92 -9.75
C PHE A 34 -21.71 -5.55 -8.75
N PRO A 35 -21.21 -6.77 -9.03
CA PRO A 35 -20.23 -7.43 -8.18
C PRO A 35 -18.93 -6.62 -8.19
N GLY A 36 -18.66 -5.94 -7.08
CA GLY A 36 -17.40 -5.24 -6.81
C GLY A 36 -16.52 -6.01 -5.83
N PRO A 37 -15.35 -5.46 -5.45
CA PRO A 37 -14.45 -6.07 -4.47
C PRO A 37 -15.17 -6.36 -3.15
N GLY A 38 -14.83 -7.50 -2.55
CA GLY A 38 -15.37 -7.88 -1.26
C GLY A 38 -14.79 -7.05 -0.12
N TRP A 39 -15.42 -7.13 1.05
CA TRP A 39 -14.88 -6.53 2.28
C TRP A 39 -13.43 -6.96 2.57
N ALA A 40 -13.12 -8.24 2.35
CA ALA A 40 -11.79 -8.78 2.58
C ALA A 40 -10.73 -8.11 1.70
N ASP A 41 -11.03 -7.89 0.42
CA ASP A 41 -10.11 -7.22 -0.51
C ASP A 41 -9.85 -5.78 -0.06
N VAL A 42 -10.90 -5.04 0.31
CA VAL A 42 -10.76 -3.67 0.82
C VAL A 42 -9.90 -3.65 2.08
N ALA A 43 -10.15 -4.56 3.02
CA ALA A 43 -9.39 -4.64 4.27
C ALA A 43 -7.89 -4.87 4.02
N TRP A 44 -7.53 -5.78 3.10
CA TRP A 44 -6.14 -6.01 2.71
C TRP A 44 -5.44 -4.80 2.13
N HIS A 45 -6.10 -4.08 1.22
CA HIS A 45 -5.51 -2.89 0.62
C HIS A 45 -5.35 -1.76 1.63
N VAL A 46 -6.34 -1.56 2.52
CA VAL A 46 -6.27 -0.55 3.58
C VAL A 46 -5.17 -0.88 4.60
N SER A 47 -5.09 -2.13 5.07
CA SER A 47 -4.05 -2.55 6.00
C SER A 47 -2.65 -2.38 5.38
N ALA A 48 -2.46 -2.77 4.12
CA ALA A 48 -1.20 -2.57 3.42
C ALA A 48 -0.85 -1.09 3.26
N ALA A 49 -1.81 -0.24 2.90
CA ALA A 49 -1.62 1.22 2.80
C ALA A 49 -1.17 1.82 4.13
N VAL A 50 -1.77 1.42 5.26
CA VAL A 50 -1.35 1.87 6.60
C VAL A 50 0.08 1.42 6.90
N LEU A 51 0.41 0.15 6.64
CA LEU A 51 1.74 -0.39 6.93
C LEU A 51 2.84 0.31 6.12
N VAL A 52 2.65 0.53 4.81
CA VAL A 52 3.65 1.22 4.00
C VAL A 52 3.81 2.68 4.40
N VAL A 53 2.74 3.37 4.79
CA VAL A 53 2.81 4.76 5.29
C VAL A 53 3.59 4.82 6.60
N LEU A 54 3.32 3.93 7.55
CA LEU A 54 4.06 3.87 8.82
C LEU A 54 5.54 3.53 8.60
N ALA A 55 5.84 2.58 7.72
CA ALA A 55 7.21 2.22 7.36
C ALA A 55 7.96 3.37 6.67
N GLN A 56 7.27 4.12 5.80
CA GLN A 56 7.80 5.30 5.14
C GLN A 56 8.07 6.44 6.13
N ILE A 57 7.14 6.73 7.05
CA ILE A 57 7.32 7.73 8.12
C ILE A 57 8.52 7.35 9.00
N TYR A 58 8.66 6.07 9.34
CA TYR A 58 9.81 5.59 10.11
C TYR A 58 11.13 5.78 9.35
N SER A 59 11.15 5.44 8.05
CA SER A 59 12.29 5.65 7.16
C SER A 59 12.65 7.13 7.02
N ASP A 60 11.66 8.01 6.95
CA ASP A 60 11.86 9.44 6.74
C ASP A 60 12.44 10.14 7.98
N ASN A 61 12.11 9.67 9.18
CA ASN A 61 12.57 10.18 10.47
C ASN A 61 13.93 9.62 10.93
N ARG A 62 14.51 8.64 10.21
CA ARG A 62 15.75 7.96 10.60
C ARG A 62 16.86 8.20 9.56
N GLN A 63 18.11 7.97 9.98
CA GLN A 63 19.29 8.07 9.12
C GLN A 63 20.02 6.71 9.02
N GLY A 64 20.87 6.55 8.01
CA GLY A 64 21.70 5.36 7.85
C GLY A 64 20.90 4.07 7.61
N PHE A 65 21.41 2.95 8.13
CA PHE A 65 20.84 1.61 7.94
C PHE A 65 19.39 1.48 8.40
N THR A 66 18.99 2.22 9.45
CA THR A 66 17.62 2.18 9.96
C THR A 66 16.61 2.71 8.93
N ALA A 67 16.97 3.73 8.14
CA ALA A 67 16.12 4.23 7.06
C ALA A 67 15.97 3.21 5.91
N PHE A 68 17.02 2.41 5.66
CA PHE A 68 16.97 1.36 4.65
C PHE A 68 15.93 0.29 4.98
N PHE A 69 15.89 -0.18 6.23
CA PHE A 69 14.91 -1.18 6.64
C PHE A 69 13.47 -0.68 6.51
N GLY A 70 13.19 0.58 6.83
CA GLY A 70 11.87 1.17 6.61
C GLY A 70 11.48 1.17 5.12
N SER A 71 12.41 1.55 4.23
CA SER A 71 12.17 1.50 2.78
C SER A 71 11.99 0.06 2.27
N LEU A 72 12.76 -0.90 2.81
CA LEU A 72 12.64 -2.32 2.45
C LEU A 72 11.26 -2.88 2.83
N VAL A 73 10.75 -2.53 4.02
CA VAL A 73 9.41 -2.94 4.45
C VAL A 73 8.34 -2.42 3.49
N VAL A 74 8.46 -1.19 2.98
CA VAL A 74 7.51 -0.65 1.98
C VAL A 74 7.47 -1.54 0.74
N PHE A 75 8.63 -1.87 0.15
CA PHE A 75 8.70 -2.72 -1.03
C PHE A 75 8.18 -4.14 -0.77
N LEU A 76 8.47 -4.72 0.40
CA LEU A 76 8.00 -6.05 0.77
C LEU A 76 6.48 -6.07 0.92
N VAL A 77 5.89 -5.11 1.62
CA VAL A 77 4.43 -5.04 1.81
C VAL A 77 3.73 -4.81 0.48
N ALA A 78 4.19 -3.87 -0.35
CA ALA A 78 3.61 -3.62 -1.67
C ALA A 78 3.75 -4.85 -2.59
N GLY A 79 4.93 -5.48 -2.59
CA GLY A 79 5.18 -6.70 -3.36
C GLY A 79 4.31 -7.87 -2.92
N CYS A 80 4.15 -8.09 -1.61
CA CYS A 80 3.25 -9.12 -1.07
C CYS A 80 1.78 -8.82 -1.40
N LEU A 81 1.34 -7.56 -1.28
CA LEU A 81 -0.02 -7.18 -1.62
C LEU A 81 -0.30 -7.49 -3.10
N LEU A 82 0.56 -7.02 -4.01
CA LEU A 82 0.42 -7.29 -5.44
C LEU A 82 0.47 -8.80 -5.70
N TRP A 83 1.45 -9.51 -5.17
CA TRP A 83 1.56 -10.95 -5.41
C TRP A 83 0.33 -11.75 -4.94
N THR A 84 -0.24 -11.42 -3.79
CA THR A 84 -1.34 -12.19 -3.20
C THR A 84 -2.72 -11.74 -3.67
N GLN A 85 -2.87 -10.50 -4.12
CA GLN A 85 -4.18 -9.94 -4.49
C GLN A 85 -4.34 -9.69 -5.99
N TRP A 86 -3.28 -9.77 -6.79
CA TRP A 86 -3.38 -9.59 -8.24
C TRP A 86 -4.03 -10.76 -8.97
N TRP A 87 -3.88 -11.97 -8.43
CA TRP A 87 -4.40 -13.20 -9.04
C TRP A 87 -5.78 -13.61 -8.55
N ASN A 88 -6.38 -12.81 -7.68
CA ASN A 88 -7.69 -13.04 -7.08
C ASN A 88 -8.76 -12.28 -7.88
#